data_AF-A0A3C1TGQ6-F1
#
_entry.id   AF-A0A3C1TGQ6-F1
#
_cell.length_a   1.000
_cell.length_b   1.000
_cell.length_c   1.000
_cell.angle_alpha   90.00
_cell.angle_beta   90.00
_cell.angle_gamma   90.00
#
_symmetry.space_group_name_H-M   'P 1'
#
loop_
_entity.id
_entity.type
_entity.pdbx_description
1 polymer ?
#
loop_
_entity_poly.entity_id
_entity_poly.type
_entity_poly.pdbx_seq_one_letter_code
_entity_poly.pdbx_strand_id
1 'polypeptide(L)'
;MMGNVLAQDVLIARNAQVSFFSETPLENISGLNKNVTAILNTKTSEVAVKMQVAQFEFPNKLMQEHFNENYLESDKYPAASFTGKIQEKVDFSKEGVQTVTA
;
A
#
# COMPACT_ATOMS: atom_id res chain seq x y z
N MET A 1 13.85 -13.29 30.89
CA MET A 1 13.58 -12.78 29.53
C MET A 1 12.53 -11.69 29.64
N MET A 2 12.90 -10.44 29.38
CA MET A 2 11.94 -9.32 29.31
C MET A 2 11.32 -9.36 27.92
N GLY A 3 10.04 -9.75 27.84
CA GLY A 3 9.28 -9.68 26.60
C GLY A 3 8.94 -8.23 26.30
N ASN A 4 9.24 -7.77 25.09
CA ASN A 4 8.79 -6.47 24.62
C ASN A 4 7.25 -6.47 24.56
N VAL A 5 6.62 -5.72 25.46
CA VAL A 5 5.18 -5.46 25.39
C VAL A 5 4.99 -4.42 24.30
N LEU A 6 4.43 -4.81 23.15
CA LEU A 6 3.92 -3.86 22.18
C LEU A 6 2.71 -3.16 22.82
N ALA A 7 2.92 -1.96 23.37
CA ALA A 7 1.86 -1.18 24.04
C ALA A 7 0.81 -0.63 23.06
N GLN A 8 1.09 -0.68 21.75
CA GLN A 8 0.24 -0.14 20.71
C GLN A 8 -0.42 -1.27 19.91
N ASP A 9 -1.75 -1.37 20.00
CA ASP A 9 -2.55 -2.32 19.21
C ASP A 9 -2.63 -1.92 17.73
N VAL A 10 -2.33 -0.66 17.42
CA VAL A 10 -2.42 -0.09 16.07
C VAL A 10 -1.05 0.34 15.61
N LEU A 11 -0.53 -0.31 14.58
CA LEU A 11 0.72 0.01 13.92
C LEU A 11 0.44 0.88 12.70
N ILE A 12 1.23 1.93 12.49
CA ILE A 12 1.06 2.87 11.38
C ILE A 12 2.37 3.04 10.63
N ALA A 13 2.35 2.78 9.33
CA ALA A 13 3.43 3.12 8.41
C ALA A 13 2.98 4.29 7.52
N ARG A 14 3.74 5.40 7.51
CA ARG A 14 3.41 6.60 6.70
C ARG A 14 4.23 6.73 5.42
N ASN A 15 5.31 5.97 5.31
CA ASN A 15 6.24 5.95 4.18
C ASN A 15 6.23 4.56 3.51
N ALA A 16 5.05 3.92 3.47
CA ALA A 16 4.92 2.65 2.76
C ALA A 16 5.04 2.89 1.25
N GLN A 17 5.36 1.83 0.50
CA GLN A 17 5.53 1.90 -0.94
C GLN A 17 4.52 0.98 -1.62
N VAL A 18 3.86 1.50 -2.65
CA VAL A 18 3.02 0.72 -3.56
C VAL A 18 3.56 0.92 -4.96
N SER A 19 3.80 -0.16 -5.68
CA SER A 19 4.20 -0.14 -7.07
C SER A 19 3.29 -1.02 -7.91
N PHE A 20 3.24 -0.73 -9.19
CA PHE A 20 2.65 -1.61 -10.18
C PHE A 20 3.54 -1.68 -11.41
N PHE A 21 3.37 -2.77 -12.16
CA PHE A 21 4.08 -3.03 -13.40
C PHE A 21 3.11 -3.64 -14.40
N SER A 22 3.18 -3.16 -15.65
CA SER A 22 2.44 -3.69 -16.78
C SER A 22 3.36 -3.76 -17.99
N GLU A 23 3.44 -4.94 -18.58
CA GLU A 23 4.22 -5.18 -19.79
C GLU A 23 3.29 -5.12 -21.00
N THR A 24 3.69 -4.37 -22.02
CA THR A 24 3.03 -4.33 -23.32
C THR A 24 4.08 -4.51 -24.42
N PRO A 25 3.72 -4.98 -25.63
CA PRO A 25 4.69 -5.19 -26.70
C PRO A 25 5.46 -3.93 -27.11
N LEU A 26 4.91 -2.74 -26.84
CA LEU A 26 5.51 -1.47 -27.24
C LEU A 26 6.38 -0.87 -26.14
N GLU A 27 5.89 -0.85 -24.89
CA GLU A 27 6.60 -0.27 -23.76
C GLU A 27 6.15 -0.88 -22.42
N ASN A 28 7.08 -0.94 -21.47
CA ASN A 28 6.78 -1.30 -20.09
C ASN A 28 6.28 -0.08 -19.31
N ILE A 29 5.19 -0.25 -18.59
CA ILE A 29 4.59 0.78 -17.75
C ILE A 29 4.85 0.40 -16.29
N SER A 30 5.50 1.29 -15.54
CA SER A 30 5.65 1.14 -14.10
C SER A 30 5.37 2.45 -13.39
N GLY A 31 4.72 2.33 -12.23
CA GLY A 31 4.43 3.45 -11.34
C GLY A 31 4.81 3.08 -9.91
N LEU A 32 5.39 4.03 -9.18
CA LEU A 32 5.77 3.88 -7.78
C LEU A 32 5.24 5.05 -6.95
N ASN A 33 4.52 4.74 -5.88
CA ASN A 33 4.09 5.70 -4.87
C ASN A 33 4.76 5.38 -3.54
N LYS A 34 5.57 6.31 -3.03
CA LYS A 34 6.30 6.16 -1.74
C LYS A 34 5.64 6.88 -0.56
N ASN A 35 4.49 7.50 -0.80
CA ASN A 35 3.72 8.25 0.19
C ASN A 35 2.39 7.55 0.43
N VAL A 36 2.50 6.32 0.93
CA VAL A 36 1.36 5.46 1.25
C VAL A 36 1.26 5.31 2.75
N THR A 37 0.05 5.50 3.28
CA THR A 37 -0.26 5.20 4.67
C THR A 37 -0.85 3.81 4.76
N ALA A 38 -0.27 2.97 5.61
CA ALA A 38 -0.81 1.67 5.98
C ALA A 38 -1.02 1.62 7.50
N ILE A 39 -2.14 1.02 7.92
CA ILE A 39 -2.55 0.85 9.29
C ILE A 39 -2.84 -0.63 9.50
N LEU A 40 -2.32 -1.19 10.60
CA LEU A 40 -2.57 -2.56 11.02
C LEU A 40 -3.04 -2.56 12.47
N ASN A 41 -4.24 -3.08 12.73
CA ASN A 41 -4.73 -3.33 14.07
C ASN A 41 -4.45 -4.80 14.45
N THR A 42 -3.50 -5.01 15.36
CA THR A 42 -3.03 -6.34 15.77
C THR A 42 -4.03 -7.07 16.67
N LYS A 43 -5.01 -6.37 17.26
CA LYS A 43 -6.10 -6.98 18.03
C LYS A 43 -7.21 -7.52 17.15
N THR A 44 -7.58 -6.77 16.11
CA THR A 44 -8.70 -7.13 15.23
C THR A 44 -8.26 -7.80 13.93
N SER A 45 -6.96 -7.84 13.64
CA SER A 45 -6.39 -8.29 12.38
C SER A 45 -6.84 -7.44 11.16
N GLU A 46 -7.31 -6.23 11.39
CA GLU A 46 -7.73 -5.31 10.32
C GLU A 46 -6.53 -4.59 9.72
N VAL A 47 -6.49 -4.51 8.40
CA VAL A 47 -5.50 -3.75 7.64
C VAL A 47 -6.21 -2.70 6.77
N ALA A 48 -5.67 -1.49 6.76
CA ALA A 48 -6.12 -0.42 5.88
C ALA A 48 -4.92 0.24 5.19
N VAL A 49 -5.02 0.46 3.90
CA VAL A 49 -4.00 1.15 3.08
C VAL A 49 -4.69 2.28 2.32
N LYS A 50 -4.05 3.45 2.29
CA LYS A 50 -4.53 4.60 1.54
C LYS A 50 -3.38 5.34 0.88
N MET A 51 -3.60 5.77 -0.35
CA MET A 51 -2.64 6.52 -1.15
C MET A 51 -3.34 7.55 -2.03
N GLN A 52 -2.63 8.64 -2.36
CA GLN A 52 -3.09 9.58 -3.38
C GLN A 52 -2.67 9.08 -4.76
N VAL A 53 -3.60 8.97 -5.70
CA VAL A 53 -3.35 8.42 -7.03
C VAL A 53 -2.35 9.29 -7.80
N ALA A 54 -2.47 10.62 -7.69
CA ALA A 54 -1.55 11.56 -8.34
C ALA A 54 -0.09 11.47 -7.86
N GLN A 55 0.19 10.73 -6.78
CA GLN A 55 1.54 10.54 -6.24
C GLN A 55 2.27 9.31 -6.79
N PHE A 56 1.69 8.59 -7.76
CA PHE A 56 2.47 7.64 -8.54
C PHE A 56 3.46 8.37 -9.45
N GLU A 57 4.74 8.07 -9.27
CA GLU A 57 5.83 8.55 -10.13
C GLU A 57 6.12 7.49 -11.20
N PHE A 58 6.18 7.95 -12.45
CA PHE A 58 6.52 7.13 -13.61
C PHE A 58 7.84 7.59 -14.21
N PRO A 59 8.61 6.69 -14.85
CA PRO A 59 9.79 7.07 -15.60
C PRO A 59 9.49 8.07 -16.74
N ASN A 60 8.36 7.88 -17.44
CA ASN A 60 7.91 8.76 -18.53
C ASN A 60 6.79 9.68 -18.04
N LYS A 61 6.97 11.00 -18.16
CA LYS A 61 6.02 12.00 -17.68
C LYS A 61 4.73 12.08 -18.48
N LEU A 62 4.77 11.85 -19.79
CA LEU A 62 3.55 11.79 -20.61
C LEU A 62 2.67 10.60 -20.21
N MET A 63 3.27 9.45 -19.87
CA MET A 63 2.52 8.32 -19.35
C MET A 63 1.88 8.63 -17.99
N GLN A 64 2.60 9.36 -17.12
CA GLN A 64 2.06 9.81 -15.83
C GLN A 64 0.86 10.77 -16.03
N GLU A 65 0.95 11.70 -16.97
CA GLU A 65 -0.16 12.60 -17.31
C GLU A 65 -1.38 11.81 -17.80
N HIS A 66 -1.19 10.92 -18.78
CA HIS A 66 -2.28 10.08 -19.27
C HIS A 66 -2.88 9.17 -18.18
N PHE A 67 -2.06 8.57 -17.33
CA PHE A 67 -2.50 7.78 -16.18
C PHE A 67 -3.46 8.57 -15.28
N ASN A 68 -3.11 9.82 -14.99
CA ASN A 68 -3.90 10.67 -14.12
C ASN A 68 -5.16 11.20 -14.81
N GLU A 69 -5.07 11.65 -16.05
CA GLU A 69 -6.17 12.32 -16.75
C GLU A 69 -7.16 11.35 -17.40
N ASN A 70 -6.66 10.33 -18.11
CA ASN A 70 -7.48 9.51 -19.01
C ASN A 70 -7.85 8.14 -18.42
N TYR A 71 -7.07 7.63 -17.45
CA TYR A 71 -7.29 6.30 -16.90
C TYR A 71 -7.88 6.34 -15.50
N LEU A 72 -7.20 6.98 -14.55
CA LEU A 72 -7.63 6.99 -13.15
C LEU A 72 -8.46 8.23 -12.80
N GLU A 73 -8.47 9.24 -13.68
CA GLU A 73 -9.16 10.52 -13.47
C GLU A 73 -8.86 11.09 -12.07
N SER A 74 -7.57 11.23 -11.71
CA SER A 74 -7.15 11.43 -10.31
C SER A 74 -7.60 12.75 -9.70
N ASP A 75 -7.98 13.75 -10.49
CA ASP A 75 -8.65 14.95 -9.97
C ASP A 75 -10.06 14.66 -9.44
N LYS A 76 -10.75 13.69 -10.06
CA LYS A 76 -12.10 13.24 -9.67
C LYS A 76 -12.06 12.11 -8.64
N TYR A 77 -11.08 11.21 -8.75
CA TYR A 77 -10.86 10.08 -7.83
C TYR A 77 -9.45 10.15 -7.23
N PRO A 78 -9.20 11.08 -6.30
CA PRO A 78 -7.84 11.41 -5.84
C PRO A 78 -7.17 10.36 -4.97
N ALA A 79 -7.95 9.46 -4.37
CA ALA A 79 -7.47 8.47 -3.42
C ALA A 79 -7.80 7.05 -3.88
N ALA A 80 -6.83 6.16 -3.72
CA ALA A 80 -7.03 4.72 -3.77
C ALA A 80 -6.87 4.14 -2.35
N SER A 81 -7.70 3.15 -2.03
CA SER A 81 -7.67 2.51 -0.71
C SER A 81 -7.93 1.01 -0.79
N PHE A 82 -7.33 0.29 0.14
CA PHE A 82 -7.62 -1.11 0.42
C PHE A 82 -7.94 -1.27 1.89
N THR A 83 -8.97 -2.07 2.20
CA THR A 83 -9.29 -2.49 3.56
C THR A 83 -9.55 -3.99 3.56
N GLY A 84 -8.93 -4.70 4.48
CA GLY A 84 -9.06 -6.14 4.57
C GLY A 84 -8.90 -6.62 6.01
N LYS A 85 -9.09 -7.92 6.20
CA LYS A 85 -8.90 -8.56 7.51
C LYS A 85 -8.05 -9.80 7.33
N ILE A 86 -6.92 -9.85 8.03
CA ILE A 86 -6.02 -11.00 7.97
C ILE A 86 -6.76 -12.25 8.45
N GLN A 87 -6.78 -13.28 7.60
CA GLN A 87 -7.53 -14.52 7.84
C GLN A 87 -6.76 -15.50 8.74
N GLU A 88 -5.43 -15.47 8.65
CA GLU A 88 -4.55 -16.36 9.40
C GLU A 88 -4.32 -15.83 10.83
N LYS A 89 -4.05 -16.76 11.75
CA LYS A 89 -3.64 -16.40 13.11
C LYS A 89 -2.19 -15.95 13.10
N VAL A 90 -1.96 -14.64 13.17
CA VAL A 90 -0.63 -14.04 13.23
C VAL A 90 -0.18 -13.88 14.68
N ASP A 91 1.03 -14.31 14.99
CA ASP A 91 1.70 -13.97 16.24
C ASP A 91 2.54 -12.72 16.03
N PHE A 92 1.97 -11.55 16.38
CA PHE A 92 2.63 -10.25 16.22
C PHE A 92 3.80 -10.03 17.19
N SER A 93 4.03 -10.94 18.15
CA SER A 93 5.19 -10.88 19.05
C SER A 93 6.44 -11.53 18.46
N LYS A 94 6.28 -12.29 17.38
CA LYS A 94 7.38 -12.97 16.69
C LYS A 94 7.89 -12.12 15.54
N GLU A 95 9.19 -11.88 15.56
CA GLU A 95 9.90 -11.30 14.41
C GLU A 95 9.95 -12.30 13.24
N GLY A 96 9.86 -11.78 12.02
CA GLY A 96 9.99 -12.55 10.80
C GLY A 96 8.94 -12.21 9.75
N VAL A 97 9.10 -12.80 8.57
CA VAL A 97 8.14 -12.69 7.47
C VAL A 97 7.06 -13.76 7.66
N GLN A 98 5.79 -13.33 7.67
CA GLN A 98 4.63 -14.22 7.75
C GLN A 98 3.75 -13.99 6.52
N THR A 99 3.39 -15.07 5.82
CA THR A 99 2.49 -15.01 4.67
C THR A 99 1.05 -15.02 5.16
N VAL A 100 0.25 -14.04 4.70
CA VAL A 100 -1.15 -13.86 5.10
C VAL A 100 -2.01 -13.45 3.91
N THR A 101 -3.32 -13.62 4.05
CA THR A 101 -4.35 -13.18 3.11
C THR A 101 -5.35 -12.26 3.81
N ALA A 102 -5.94 -11.30 3.09
CA ALA A 102 -6.81 -10.27 3.65
C ALA A 102 -8.01 -9.94 2.76
#